data_AF-A0A2D4JQJ6-F1
#
_entry.id   AF-A0A2D4JQJ6-F1
#
_cell.length_a   1.000
_cell.length_b   1.000
_cell.length_c   1.000
_cell.angle_alpha   90.00
_cell.angle_beta   90.00
_cell.angle_gamma   90.00
#
_symmetry.space_group_name_H-M   'P 1'
#
loop_
_entity.id
_entity.type
_entity.pdbx_description
1 polymer ?
#
loop_
_entity_poly.entity_id
_entity_poly.type
_entity_poly.pdbx_seq_one_letter_code
_entity_poly.pdbx_strand_id
1 'polypeptide(L)'
;RLESVSRSPVYSHFNETLLGVSVIRAFGEQKRFIRESDLKVDENQKAYYPSIVANRWLAVRLESVGNCIVLFAALFAVIARHSLSPGLVGLSISYSLQITTYLNWLVRMSSEMETNIV
;
A
#
# COMPACT_ATOMS: atom_id res chain seq x y z
N ARG A 1 6.11 7.40 8.42
CA ARG A 1 6.72 8.65 8.96
C ARG A 1 6.58 9.86 8.02
N LEU A 2 7.11 9.82 6.79
CA LEU A 2 7.09 10.97 5.86
C LEU A 2 5.68 11.53 5.60
N GLU A 3 4.70 10.67 5.32
CA GLU A 3 3.29 11.08 5.12
C GLU A 3 2.68 11.75 6.36
N SER A 4 2.93 11.19 7.54
CA SER A 4 2.42 11.76 8.81
C SER A 4 2.98 13.16 9.06
N VAL A 5 4.28 13.36 8.76
CA VAL A 5 4.97 14.65 8.90
C VAL A 5 4.50 15.66 7.85
N SER A 6 4.29 15.24 6.59
CA SER A 6 3.81 16.14 5.53
C SER A 6 2.34 16.53 5.67
N ARG A 7 1.54 15.74 6.39
CA ARG A 7 0.11 16.00 6.61
C ARG A 7 -0.16 17.05 7.69
N SER A 8 0.70 17.16 8.70
CA SER A 8 0.54 18.11 9.82
C SER A 8 0.46 19.58 9.36
N PRO A 9 1.35 20.08 8.48
CA PRO A 9 1.28 21.46 7.96
C PRO A 9 -0.02 21.81 7.24
N VAL A 10 -0.68 20.83 6.60
CA VAL A 10 -1.97 21.03 5.94
C VAL A 10 -3.05 21.35 6.98
N TYR A 11 -3.11 20.59 8.08
CA TYR A 11 -4.06 20.84 9.16
C TYR A 11 -3.79 22.15 9.89
N SER A 12 -2.52 22.46 10.17
CA SER A 12 -2.13 23.72 10.81
C SER A 12 -2.53 24.93 9.96
N HIS A 13 -2.22 24.91 8.65
CA HIS A 13 -2.58 25.99 7.72
C HIS A 13 -4.10 26.19 7.62
N PHE A 14 -4.86 25.09 7.61
CA PHE A 14 -6.31 25.14 7.60
C PHE A 14 -6.87 25.81 8.87
N ASN A 15 -6.34 25.44 10.04
CA ASN A 15 -6.74 26.03 11.32
C ASN A 15 -6.43 27.54 11.38
N GLU A 16 -5.24 27.95 10.93
CA GLU A 16 -4.85 29.37 10.84
C GLU A 16 -5.76 30.16 9.89
N THR A 17 -6.11 29.57 8.75
CA THR A 17 -7.02 30.18 7.76
C THR A 17 -8.43 30.38 8.33
N LEU A 18 -8.95 29.42 9.11
CA LEU A 18 -10.25 29.53 9.76
C LEU A 18 -10.30 30.66 10.79
N LEU A 19 -9.27 30.75 11.64
CA LEU A 19 -9.17 31.79 12.66
C LEU A 19 -8.96 33.19 12.04
N GLY A 20 -8.23 33.28 10.92
CA GLY A 20 -7.87 34.54 10.24
C GLY A 20 -8.79 34.96 9.09
N VAL A 21 -9.92 34.29 8.87
CA VAL A 21 -10.71 34.43 7.62
C VAL A 21 -11.21 35.86 7.35
N SER A 22 -11.54 36.62 8.40
CA SER A 22 -11.97 38.02 8.28
C SER A 22 -10.85 38.92 7.77
N VAL A 23 -9.63 38.72 8.28
CA VAL A 23 -8.42 39.45 7.89
C VAL A 23 -8.05 39.14 6.44
N ILE A 24 -8.02 37.86 6.07
CA ILE A 24 -7.67 37.43 4.71
C ILE A 24 -8.62 38.05 3.67
N ARG A 25 -9.92 38.09 3.97
CA ARG A 25 -10.91 38.71 3.09
C ARG A 25 -10.79 40.23 3.05
N ALA A 26 -10.51 40.87 4.18
CA ALA A 26 -10.35 42.33 4.25
C ALA A 26 -9.17 42.82 3.39
N PHE A 27 -8.06 42.06 3.35
CA PHE A 27 -6.88 42.38 2.54
C PHE A 27 -6.92 41.82 1.10
N GLY A 28 -7.93 41.02 0.73
CA GLY A 28 -8.03 40.47 -0.63
C GLY A 28 -6.98 39.40 -0.96
N GLU A 29 -6.40 38.75 0.05
CA GLU A 29 -5.26 37.84 -0.07
C GLU A 29 -5.66 36.36 -0.27
N GLN A 30 -6.90 36.08 -0.70
CA GLN A 30 -7.42 34.71 -0.80
C GLN A 30 -6.60 33.85 -1.78
N LYS A 31 -6.19 34.41 -2.92
CA LYS A 31 -5.42 33.66 -3.94
C LYS A 31 -4.07 33.17 -3.41
N ARG A 32 -3.41 33.95 -2.55
CA ARG A 32 -2.14 33.57 -1.92
C ARG A 32 -2.33 32.37 -1.00
N PHE A 33 -3.34 32.42 -0.14
CA PHE A 33 -3.68 31.32 0.79
C PHE A 33 -4.12 30.05 0.06
N ILE A 34 -4.87 30.17 -1.04
CA ILE A 34 -5.24 29.02 -1.88
C ILE A 34 -3.98 28.34 -2.44
N ARG A 35 -3.09 29.12 -3.07
CA ARG A 35 -1.84 28.59 -3.63
C ARG A 35 -0.97 27.94 -2.55
N GLU A 36 -0.91 28.52 -1.36
CA GLU A 36 -0.15 27.94 -0.24
C GLU A 36 -0.76 26.62 0.25
N SER A 37 -2.09 26.52 0.28
CA SER A 37 -2.79 25.28 0.58
C SER A 37 -2.49 24.20 -0.46
N ASP A 38 -2.59 24.54 -1.75
CA ASP A 38 -2.32 23.61 -2.85
C ASP A 38 -0.90 23.05 -2.77
N LEU A 39 0.10 23.90 -2.54
CA LEU A 39 1.49 23.47 -2.39
C LEU A 39 1.69 22.51 -1.20
N LYS A 40 1.04 22.76 -0.06
CA LYS A 40 1.12 21.88 1.12
C LYS A 40 0.47 20.53 0.86
N VAL A 41 -0.65 20.49 0.11
CA VAL A 41 -1.32 19.25 -0.31
C VAL A 41 -0.45 18.47 -1.30
N ASP A 42 0.15 19.15 -2.29
CA ASP A 42 1.04 18.54 -3.27
C ASP A 42 2.25 17.87 -2.61
N GLU A 43 2.88 18.54 -1.63
CA GLU A 43 3.99 17.96 -0.87
C GLU A 43 3.57 16.69 -0.11
N ASN A 44 2.36 16.69 0.47
CA ASN A 44 1.82 15.49 1.10
C ASN A 44 1.57 14.35 0.09
N GLN A 45 1.03 14.68 -1.09
CA GLN A 45 0.82 13.69 -2.15
C GLN A 45 2.12 13.11 -2.68
N LYS A 46 3.20 13.91 -2.78
CA LYS A 46 4.53 13.41 -3.17
C LYS A 46 5.06 12.36 -2.20
N ALA A 47 4.76 12.48 -0.91
CA ALA A 47 5.12 11.47 0.09
C ALA A 47 4.17 10.25 0.07
N TYR A 48 2.87 10.47 -0.15
CA TYR A 48 1.85 9.43 -0.10
C TYR A 48 1.83 8.51 -1.32
N TYR A 49 1.91 9.08 -2.54
CA TYR A 49 1.74 8.33 -3.79
C TYR A 49 2.76 7.18 -3.97
N PRO A 50 4.07 7.35 -3.65
CA PRO A 50 5.03 6.25 -3.71
C PRO A 50 4.65 5.07 -2.82
N SER A 51 3.98 5.29 -1.68
CA SER A 51 3.56 4.20 -0.80
C SER A 51 2.50 3.30 -1.45
N ILE A 52 1.56 3.90 -2.21
CA ILE A 52 0.55 3.14 -2.96
C ILE A 52 1.22 2.32 -4.06
N VAL A 53 2.14 2.95 -4.81
CA VAL A 53 2.87 2.28 -5.89
C VAL A 53 3.71 1.12 -5.35
N ALA A 54 4.39 1.30 -4.21
CA ALA A 54 5.16 0.25 -3.55
C ALA A 54 4.27 -0.94 -3.13
N ASN A 55 3.09 -0.68 -2.56
CA ASN A 55 2.11 -1.72 -2.23
C ASN A 55 1.65 -2.50 -3.46
N ARG A 56 1.38 -1.82 -4.58
CA ARG A 56 0.98 -2.46 -5.85
C ARG A 56 2.11 -3.27 -6.45
N TRP A 57 3.33 -2.72 -6.44
CA TRP A 57 4.53 -3.41 -6.93
C TRP A 57 4.78 -4.71 -6.16
N LEU A 58 4.70 -4.65 -4.83
CA LEU A 58 4.82 -5.81 -3.96
C LEU A 58 3.75 -6.85 -4.26
N ALA A 59 2.49 -6.45 -4.40
CA ALA A 59 1.39 -7.37 -4.71
C ALA A 59 1.66 -8.16 -6.01
N VAL A 60 2.08 -7.48 -7.09
CA VAL A 60 2.42 -8.12 -8.36
C VAL A 60 3.58 -9.11 -8.21
N ARG A 61 4.61 -8.78 -7.41
CA ARG A 61 5.73 -9.68 -7.15
C ARG A 61 5.30 -10.92 -6.37
N LEU A 62 4.46 -10.76 -5.34
CA LEU A 62 3.96 -11.88 -4.55
C LEU A 62 3.03 -12.79 -5.36
N GLU A 63 2.15 -12.22 -6.19
CA GLU A 63 1.31 -12.99 -7.12
C GLU A 63 2.15 -13.76 -8.14
N SER A 64 3.21 -13.15 -8.67
CA SER A 64 4.13 -13.83 -9.59
C SER A 64 4.80 -15.04 -8.94
N VAL A 65 5.27 -14.90 -7.69
CA VAL A 65 5.87 -16.01 -6.92
C VAL A 65 4.83 -17.10 -6.64
N GLY A 66 3.62 -16.72 -6.24
CA GLY A 66 2.52 -17.65 -6.02
C GLY A 66 2.17 -18.46 -7.27
N ASN A 67 2.08 -17.80 -8.43
CA ASN A 67 1.83 -18.45 -9.70
C ASN A 67 2.96 -19.42 -10.10
N CYS A 68 4.22 -19.07 -9.84
CA CYS A 68 5.36 -19.97 -10.03
C CYS A 68 5.23 -21.22 -9.14
N ILE A 69 4.86 -21.07 -7.87
CA ILE A 69 4.66 -22.20 -6.94
C ILE A 69 3.56 -23.13 -7.46
N VAL A 70 2.40 -22.56 -7.85
CA VAL A 70 1.29 -23.34 -8.40
C VAL A 70 1.70 -24.06 -9.68
N LEU A 71 2.45 -23.40 -10.57
CA LEU A 71 2.97 -24.00 -11.79
C LEU A 71 3.87 -25.22 -11.49
N PHE A 72 4.83 -25.07 -10.57
CA PHE A 72 5.71 -26.19 -10.20
C PHE A 72 4.96 -27.31 -9.48
N ALA A 73 4.02 -26.97 -8.58
CA ALA A 73 3.18 -27.97 -7.90
C ALA A 73 2.37 -28.79 -8.91
N ALA A 74 1.74 -28.13 -9.89
CA ALA A 74 1.00 -28.80 -10.96
C ALA A 74 1.92 -29.64 -11.86
N LEU A 75 3.09 -29.11 -12.22
CA LEU A 75 4.07 -29.82 -13.05
C LEU A 75 4.55 -31.12 -12.37
N PHE A 76 4.95 -31.04 -11.10
CA PHE A 76 5.39 -32.20 -10.34
C PHE A 76 4.26 -33.21 -10.11
N ALA A 77 3.04 -32.75 -9.88
CA ALA A 77 1.88 -33.62 -9.80
C ALA A 77 1.64 -34.43 -11.08
N VAL A 78 1.83 -33.82 -12.26
CA VAL A 78 1.70 -34.51 -13.55
C VAL A 78 2.82 -35.50 -13.77
N ILE A 79 4.07 -35.13 -13.47
CA ILE A 79 5.24 -36.02 -13.62
C ILE A 79 5.11 -37.26 -12.71
N ALA A 80 4.72 -37.05 -11.46
CA ALA A 80 4.61 -38.10 -10.45
C ALA A 80 3.20 -38.73 -10.35
N ARG A 81 2.35 -38.55 -11.37
CA ARG A 81 0.96 -39.04 -11.41
C ARG A 81 0.78 -40.53 -11.16
N HIS A 82 1.81 -41.33 -11.41
CA HIS A 82 1.79 -42.79 -11.24
C HIS A 82 2.26 -43.24 -9.85
N SER A 83 2.94 -42.37 -9.11
CA SER A 83 3.54 -42.67 -7.80
C SER A 83 2.82 -41.96 -6.65
N LEU A 84 2.03 -40.91 -6.94
CA LEU A 84 1.32 -40.12 -5.94
C LEU A 84 -0.17 -40.42 -5.91
N SER A 85 -0.73 -40.47 -4.69
CA SER A 85 -2.17 -40.50 -4.50
C SER A 85 -2.81 -39.19 -5.00
N PRO A 86 -3.90 -39.25 -5.79
CA PRO A 86 -4.63 -38.06 -6.25
C PRO A 86 -5.06 -37.12 -5.12
N GLY A 87 -5.31 -37.66 -3.93
CA GLY A 87 -5.67 -36.86 -2.74
C GLY A 87 -4.53 -35.95 -2.27
N LEU A 88 -3.29 -36.43 -2.29
CA LEU A 88 -2.13 -35.63 -1.91
C LEU A 88 -1.84 -34.52 -2.92
N VAL A 89 -2.07 -34.80 -4.20
CA VAL A 89 -1.96 -33.80 -5.29
C VAL A 89 -2.98 -32.68 -5.10
N GLY A 90 -4.26 -33.03 -4.88
CA GLY A 90 -5.32 -32.04 -4.65
C GLY A 90 -5.05 -31.18 -3.42
N LEU A 91 -4.53 -31.78 -2.35
CA LEU A 91 -4.15 -31.09 -1.12
C LEU A 91 -2.96 -30.13 -1.34
N SER A 92 -1.93 -30.56 -2.06
CA SER A 92 -0.76 -29.75 -2.40
C SER A 92 -1.13 -28.51 -3.25
N ILE A 93 -1.96 -28.69 -4.28
CA ILE A 93 -2.41 -27.58 -5.13
C ILE A 93 -3.30 -26.62 -4.33
N SER A 94 -4.19 -27.14 -3.49
CA SER A 94 -5.08 -26.32 -2.65
C SER A 94 -4.30 -25.42 -1.68
N TYR A 95 -3.23 -25.93 -1.06
CA TYR A 95 -2.36 -25.11 -0.22
C TYR A 95 -1.49 -24.14 -1.02
N SER A 96 -1.02 -24.55 -2.20
CA SER A 96 -0.25 -23.67 -3.09
C SER A 96 -1.05 -22.44 -3.53
N LEU A 97 -2.36 -22.59 -3.76
CA LEU A 97 -3.24 -21.46 -4.08
C LEU A 97 -3.41 -20.48 -2.92
N GLN A 98 -3.42 -20.97 -1.67
CA GLN A 98 -3.60 -20.12 -0.49
C GLN A 98 -2.32 -19.34 -0.11
N ILE A 99 -1.14 -19.82 -0.52
CA ILE A 99 0.15 -19.24 -0.11
C ILE A 99 0.29 -17.77 -0.55
N THR A 100 -0.25 -17.41 -1.72
CA THR A 100 -0.21 -16.05 -2.26
C THR A 100 -0.95 -15.08 -1.34
N THR A 101 -2.14 -15.47 -0.89
CA THR A 101 -2.98 -14.66 0.01
C THR A 101 -2.29 -14.46 1.36
N TYR A 102 -1.71 -15.53 1.92
CA TYR A 102 -1.00 -15.45 3.19
C TYR A 102 0.27 -14.60 3.10
N LEU A 103 1.04 -14.72 2.03
CA LEU A 103 2.24 -13.89 1.82
C LEU A 103 1.88 -12.41 1.67
N ASN A 104 0.81 -12.10 0.91
CA ASN A 104 0.34 -10.71 0.78
C ASN A 104 -0.04 -10.13 2.14
N TRP A 105 -0.83 -10.88 2.92
CA TRP A 105 -1.23 -10.47 4.25
C TRP A 105 -0.04 -10.31 5.21
N LEU A 106 0.90 -11.26 5.19
CA LEU A 106 2.09 -11.24 6.05
C LEU A 106 2.96 -10.00 5.79
N VAL A 107 3.23 -9.67 4.52
CA VAL A 107 4.06 -8.50 4.22
C VAL A 107 3.33 -7.22 4.58
N ARG A 108 2.03 -7.13 4.34
CA ARG A 108 1.23 -5.97 4.75
C ARG A 108 1.26 -5.79 6.28
N MET A 109 1.04 -6.86 7.04
CA MET A 109 1.11 -6.82 8.50
C MET A 109 2.50 -6.45 9.02
N SER A 110 3.56 -6.95 8.40
CA SER A 110 4.93 -6.58 8.74
C SER A 110 5.17 -5.08 8.53
N SER A 111 4.70 -4.53 7.41
CA SER A 111 4.82 -3.10 7.10
C SER A 111 4.00 -2.22 8.05
N GLU A 112 2.78 -2.65 8.38
CA GLU A 112 1.95 -1.96 9.39
C GLU A 112 2.62 -2.02 10.77
N MET A 113 3.21 -3.16 11.15
CA MET A 113 3.92 -3.30 12.42
C MET A 113 5.14 -2.37 12.49
N GLU A 114 5.98 -2.36 11.45
CA GLU A 114 7.12 -1.43 11.36
C GLU A 114 6.66 0.03 11.45
N THR A 115 5.54 0.38 10.83
CA THR A 115 4.99 1.75 10.86
C THR A 115 4.44 2.13 12.25
N ASN A 116 3.94 1.17 13.03
CA ASN A 116 3.37 1.42 14.36
C ASN A 116 4.42 1.39 15.49
N ILE A 117 5.51 0.63 15.34
CA ILE A 117 6.60 0.58 16.33
C ILE A 117 7.46 1.85 16.28
N VAL A 118 7.51 2.54 15.13
CA VAL A 118 8.47 3.59 14.79
C VAL A 118 7.83 4.98 14.76
#